data_AF-A0A1E3GZ88-F1
#
_entry.id   AF-A0A1E3GZ88-F1
#
_cell.length_a   1.000
_cell.length_b   1.000
_cell.length_c   1.000
_cell.angle_alpha   90.00
_cell.angle_beta   90.00
_cell.angle_gamma   90.00
#
_symmetry.space_group_name_H-M   'P 1'
#
loop_
_entity.id
_entity.type
_entity.pdbx_description
1 polymer ?
#
loop_
_entity_poly.entity_id
_entity_poly.type
_entity_poly.pdbx_seq_one_letter_code
_entity_poly.pdbx_strand_id
1 'polypeptide(L)' 'MITGKGGAPAPGFQGLHLPERGVLRRVVPLWLALPDLRRYVLGYEEAHFVHGGAGALYVFLRGRKPGRTP' A
#
# COMPACT_ATOMS: atom_id res chain seq x y z
N MET A 1 -1.93 -9.16 -0.90
CA MET A 1 -3.02 -8.17 -0.75
C MET A 1 -2.81 -7.45 0.57
N ILE A 2 -2.22 -6.24 0.54
CA ILE A 2 -2.16 -5.36 1.71
C ILE A 2 -3.27 -4.35 1.48
N THR A 3 -4.45 -4.59 2.04
CA THR A 3 -5.53 -3.60 2.03
C THR A 3 -5.66 -3.06 3.44
N GLY A 4 -5.19 -1.84 3.64
CA GLY A 4 -5.64 -0.98 4.71
C GLY A 4 -7.07 -0.55 4.43
N LYS A 5 -8.02 -1.50 4.46
CA LYS A 5 -9.44 -1.19 4.45
C LYS A 5 -9.77 -0.68 5.85
N GLY A 6 -9.68 0.63 6.04
CA GLY A 6 -10.22 1.28 7.23
C GLY A 6 -11.73 0.99 7.28
N GLY A 7 -12.12 -0.01 8.07
CA GLY A 7 -13.52 -0.27 8.38
C GLY A 7 -14.13 0.99 8.99
N ALA A 8 -15.41 1.24 8.71
CA ALA A 8 -16.14 2.32 9.36
C ALA A 8 -15.92 2.24 10.87
N PRO A 9 -15.72 3.37 11.57
CA PRO A 9 -15.60 3.33 13.03
C PRO A 9 -16.86 2.65 13.57
N ALA A 10 -16.68 1.63 14.41
CA ALA A 10 -17.78 1.04 15.13
C ALA A 10 -18.57 2.17 15.83
N PRO A 11 -19.91 2.12 15.88
CA PRO A 11 -20.71 3.13 16.55
C PRO A 11 -20.20 3.23 18.01
N GLY A 12 -19.59 4.35 18.37
CA GLY A 12 -18.88 4.52 19.66
C GLY A 12 -17.47 5.11 19.55
N PHE A 13 -16.83 5.10 18.37
CA PHE A 13 -15.46 5.63 18.18
C PHE A 13 -15.40 7.04 17.58
N GLN A 14 -16.53 7.77 17.50
CA GLN A 14 -16.63 9.12 16.91
C GLN A 14 -15.83 10.21 17.66
N GLY A 15 -15.35 9.94 18.88
CA GLY A 15 -14.60 10.89 19.71
C GLY A 15 -13.09 10.63 19.81
N LEU A 16 -12.58 9.49 19.32
CA LEU A 16 -11.12 9.32 19.23
C LEU A 16 -10.65 9.99 17.94
N HIS A 17 -9.65 10.86 18.07
CA HIS A 17 -8.87 11.42 16.97
C HIS A 17 -8.11 10.27 16.26
N LEU A 18 -8.84 9.42 15.53
CA LEU A 18 -8.23 8.40 14.69
C LEU A 18 -7.47 9.11 13.57
N PRO A 19 -6.24 8.67 13.28
CA PRO A 19 -5.41 9.28 12.24
C PRO A 19 -6.19 9.33 10.92
N GLU A 20 -6.07 10.45 10.22
CA GLU A 20 -6.88 10.78 9.04
C GLU A 20 -7.10 9.56 8.13
N ARG A 21 -8.37 9.31 7.76
CA ARG A 21 -8.70 8.21 6.86
C ARG A 21 -7.82 8.29 5.61
N GLY A 22 -7.17 7.20 5.25
CA GLY A 22 -6.29 7.15 4.08
C GLY A 22 -4.82 7.52 4.35
N VAL A 23 -4.35 7.58 5.60
CA VAL A 23 -2.91 7.69 5.90
C VAL A 23 -2.09 6.64 5.14
N LEU A 24 -2.52 5.38 5.12
CA LEU A 24 -1.82 4.34 4.35
C LEU A 24 -1.80 4.64 2.84
N ARG A 25 -2.90 5.15 2.26
CA ARG A 25 -2.95 5.55 0.85
C ARG A 25 -1.93 6.67 0.55
N ARG A 26 -1.75 7.62 1.45
CA ARG A 26 -0.85 8.77 1.27
C ARG A 26 0.61 8.41 1.54
N VAL A 27 0.85 7.58 2.56
CA VAL A 27 2.20 7.31 3.07
C VAL A 27 2.87 6.12 2.36
N VAL A 28 2.11 5.10 1.92
CA VAL A 28 2.69 3.95 1.22
C VAL A 28 3.44 4.35 -0.06
N PRO A 29 2.92 5.22 -0.95
CA PRO A 29 3.67 5.74 -2.09
C PRO A 29 5.01 6.39 -1.70
N LEU A 30 5.05 7.12 -0.58
CA LEU A 30 6.27 7.76 -0.08
C LEU A 30 7.29 6.72 0.40
N TRP A 31 6.84 5.70 1.14
CA TRP A 31 7.72 4.61 1.57
C TRP A 31 8.29 3.82 0.38
N LEU A 32 7.47 3.50 -0.62
CA LEU A 32 7.93 2.80 -1.83
C LEU A 32 8.97 3.59 -2.63
N ALA A 33 9.00 4.92 -2.47
CA ALA A 33 9.99 5.80 -3.10
C ALA A 33 11.32 5.88 -2.33
N LEU A 34 11.38 5.41 -1.08
CA LEU A 34 12.62 5.43 -0.29
C LEU A 34 13.72 4.57 -0.94
N PRO A 35 15.01 4.95 -0.83
CA PRO A 35 16.11 4.25 -1.48
C PRO A 35 16.14 2.74 -1.22
N ASP A 36 15.81 2.34 0.01
CA ASP A 36 15.82 0.94 0.46
C ASP A 36 14.82 0.07 -0.29
N LEU A 37 13.66 0.65 -0.65
CA LEU A 37 12.56 -0.05 -1.32
C LEU A 37 12.54 0.21 -2.83
N ARG A 38 12.91 1.40 -3.29
CA ARG A 38 12.88 1.82 -4.69
C ARG A 38 13.68 0.89 -5.60
N ARG A 39 14.75 0.27 -5.09
CA ARG A 39 15.55 -0.72 -5.83
C ARG A 39 14.82 -2.02 -6.15
N TYR A 40 13.73 -2.31 -5.44
CA TYR A 40 12.89 -3.50 -5.64
C TYR A 40 11.58 -3.18 -6.35
N VAL A 41 11.19 -1.91 -6.46
CA VAL A 41 9.91 -1.49 -7.02
C VAL A 41 10.13 -0.97 -8.45
N LEU A 42 9.34 -1.49 -9.40
CA LEU A 42 9.23 -0.95 -10.76
C LEU A 42 8.28 0.25 -10.81
N GLY A 43 7.19 0.18 -10.05
CA GLY A 43 6.16 1.20 -9.98
C GLY A 43 4.97 0.74 -9.14
N TYR A 44 3.96 1.58 -8.99
CA TYR A 44 2.71 1.26 -8.32
C TYR A 44 1.54 2.00 -8.97
N GLU A 45 0.35 1.42 -8.88
CA GLU A 45 -0.90 1.95 -9.46
C GLU A 45 -2.06 1.76 -8.50
N GLU A 46 -3.11 2.59 -8.60
CA GLU A 46 -4.35 2.39 -7.84
C GLU A 46 -5.01 1.07 -8.25
N ALA A 47 -5.45 0.28 -7.27
CA ALA A 47 -6.09 -0.98 -7.56
C ALA A 47 -7.47 -0.75 -8.19
N HIS A 48 -7.92 -1.71 -8.99
CA HIS A 48 -9.27 -1.68 -9.53
C HIS A 48 -10.32 -1.73 -8.40
N PHE A 49 -11.51 -1.16 -8.60
CA PHE A 49 -12.57 -1.08 -7.58
C PHE A 49 -12.87 -2.44 -6.93
N VAL A 50 -12.94 -3.49 -7.75
CA VAL A 50 -13.19 -4.88 -7.31
C VAL A 50 -12.09 -5.41 -6.37
N HIS A 51 -10.86 -4.91 -6.48
CA HIS A 51 -9.70 -5.34 -5.67
C HIS A 51 -9.38 -4.38 -4.52
N GLY A 52 -10.28 -3.44 -4.23
CA GLY A 52 -10.15 -2.48 -3.13
C GLY A 52 -10.10 -1.02 -3.54
N GLY A 53 -10.09 -0.74 -4.86
CA GLY A 53 -10.16 0.61 -5.41
C GLY A 53 -9.15 1.57 -4.78
N ALA A 54 -9.66 2.74 -4.42
CA ALA A 54 -8.96 3.80 -3.71
C ALA A 54 -8.23 3.42 -2.42
N GLY A 55 -8.52 2.26 -1.82
CA GLY A 55 -7.88 1.77 -0.60
C GLY A 55 -6.74 0.77 -0.82
N ALA A 56 -6.39 0.48 -2.08
CA ALA A 56 -5.41 -0.55 -2.41
C ALA A 56 -4.50 -0.10 -3.57
N LEU A 57 -3.29 -0.65 -3.61
CA LEU A 57 -2.30 -0.38 -4.66
C LEU A 57 -1.82 -1.69 -5.27
N TYR A 58 -1.70 -1.74 -6.59
CA TYR A 58 -0.83 -2.69 -7.26
C TYR A 58 0.60 -2.20 -7.14
N VAL A 59 1.52 -3.10 -6.78
CA VAL A 59 2.95 -2.80 -6.71
C VAL A 59 3.67 -3.75 -7.65
N PHE A 60 4.36 -3.19 -8.63
CA PHE A 60 5.16 -3.94 -9.58
C PHE A 60 6.56 -4.10 -8.99
N LEU A 61 7.02 -5.34 -8.85
CA LEU A 61 8.33 -5.65 -8.28
C LEU A 61 9.32 -5.97 -9.39
N ARG A 62 10.57 -5.54 -9.18
CA ARG A 62 11.71 -5.96 -10.00
C ARG A 62 11.96 -7.44 -9.74
N GLY A 63 11.84 -8.25 -10.77
CA GLY A 63 12.18 -9.66 -10.70
C GLY A 63 13.64 -9.83 -10.27
N ARG A 64 13.88 -10.61 -9.22
CA ARG A 64 15.23 -11.15 -8.98
C ARG A 64 15.43 -12.26 -10.01
N LYS A 65 16.51 -12.18 -10.80
CA LYS A 65 17.00 -13.39 -11.48
C LYS A 65 17.18 -14.45 -10.40
N PRO A 66 16.58 -15.65 -10.51
CA PRO A 66 16.96 -16.74 -9.62
C PRO A 66 18.47 -16.89 -9.77
N GLY A 67 19.18 -16.83 -8.64
CA GLY A 67 20.62 -16.96 -8.63
C GLY A 67 20.98 -18.25 -9.34
N ARG A 68 21.65 -18.14 -10.48
CA ARG A 68 22.33 -19.27 -11.09
C ARG A 68 23.45 -19.62 -10.12
N THR A 69 23.20 -20.56 -9.22
CA THR A 69 24.25 -21.21 -8.44
C THR A 69 25.19 -21.91 -9.42
N PRO A 70 26.52 -21.85 -9.17
CA PRO A 70 27.52 -22.49 -10.01
C PRO A 70 27.35 -24.01 -10.06
#